data_AF-A0A652YHK7-F1
#
_entry.id   AF-A0A652YHK7-F1
#
_cell.length_a   1.000
_cell.length_b   1.000
_cell.length_c   1.000
_cell.angle_alpha   90.00
_cell.angle_beta   90.00
_cell.angle_gamma   90.00
#
_symmetry.space_group_name_H-M   'P 1'
#
loop_
_entity.id
_entity.type
_entity.pdbx_description
1 polymer ?
#
loop_
_entity_poly.entity_id
_entity_poly.type
_entity_poly.pdbx_seq_one_letter_code
_entity_poly.pdbx_strand_id
1 'polypeptide(L)'
;MTINRSRKARYARKRKRRMDSTTHDLSTEQWAALRSSWGGCAYCGAQDVPLQRDCVLAISRGGRYTLDNIAPACASCNASKYNSEVTLWLRRKGYDEKSFLLRHAEIGIDLRARFSEAELL
;
A
#
# COMPACT_ATOMS: atom_id res chain seq x y z
N MET A 1 26.54 -10.72 -21.44
CA MET A 1 26.15 -10.67 -20.00
C MET A 1 25.38 -11.93 -19.62
N THR A 2 25.82 -12.67 -18.61
CA THR A 2 25.15 -13.89 -18.14
C THR A 2 23.83 -13.53 -17.43
N ILE A 3 22.70 -13.97 -17.96
CA ILE A 3 21.39 -13.75 -17.35
C ILE A 3 21.31 -14.56 -16.06
N ASN A 4 21.28 -13.91 -14.89
CA ASN A 4 21.03 -14.58 -13.61
C ASN A 4 19.65 -15.26 -13.65
N ARG A 5 19.60 -16.61 -13.55
CA ARG A 5 18.38 -17.41 -13.64
C ARG A 5 17.77 -17.77 -12.28
N SER A 6 18.30 -17.27 -11.18
CA SER A 6 17.76 -17.54 -9.84
C SER A 6 16.29 -17.13 -9.74
N ARG A 7 15.52 -17.83 -8.88
CA ARG A 7 14.11 -17.51 -8.61
C ARG A 7 13.95 -16.05 -8.17
N LYS A 8 14.87 -15.56 -7.33
CA LYS A 8 14.92 -14.16 -6.87
C LYS A 8 15.10 -13.18 -8.02
N ALA A 9 16.07 -13.42 -8.91
CA ALA A 9 16.30 -12.57 -10.08
C ALA A 9 15.08 -12.54 -11.02
N ARG A 10 14.44 -13.70 -11.24
CA ARG A 10 13.21 -13.78 -12.03
C ARG A 10 12.06 -12.99 -11.41
N TYR A 11 11.85 -13.10 -10.10
CA TYR A 11 10.81 -12.34 -9.39
C TYR A 11 11.07 -10.84 -9.46
N ALA A 12 12.31 -10.40 -9.23
CA ALA A 12 12.70 -9.00 -9.31
C ALA A 12 12.42 -8.40 -10.71
N ARG A 13 12.80 -9.12 -11.79
CA ARG A 13 12.49 -8.69 -13.17
C ARG A 13 11.00 -8.60 -13.43
N LYS A 14 10.20 -9.57 -12.96
CA LYS A 14 8.74 -9.55 -13.12
C LYS A 14 8.12 -8.38 -12.36
N ARG A 15 8.59 -8.10 -11.14
CA ARG A 15 8.14 -6.94 -10.35
C ARG A 15 8.49 -5.63 -11.04
N LYS A 16 9.74 -5.48 -11.51
CA LYS A 16 10.19 -4.29 -12.24
C LYS A 16 9.31 -4.04 -13.47
N ARG A 17 9.11 -5.03 -14.33
CA ARG A 17 8.22 -4.90 -15.51
C ARG A 17 6.80 -4.44 -15.17
N ARG A 18 6.25 -4.90 -14.05
CA ARG A 18 4.90 -4.48 -13.59
C ARG A 18 4.88 -3.04 -13.10
N MET A 19 5.92 -2.62 -12.39
CA MET A 19 6.10 -1.22 -11.97
C MET A 19 6.24 -0.31 -13.19
N ASP A 20 7.06 -0.71 -14.15
CA ASP A 20 7.34 0.08 -15.35
C ASP A 20 6.14 0.11 -16.34
N SER A 21 5.17 -0.81 -16.19
CA SER A 21 4.02 -0.94 -17.12
C SER A 21 2.85 -0.02 -16.82
N THR A 22 2.88 0.74 -15.72
CA THR A 22 1.75 1.57 -15.31
C THR A 22 2.21 2.81 -14.56
N THR A 23 1.37 3.84 -14.51
CA THR A 23 1.68 5.07 -13.78
C THR A 23 1.51 4.87 -12.28
N HIS A 24 2.44 5.47 -11.54
CA HIS A 24 2.46 5.51 -10.09
C HIS A 24 2.53 6.98 -9.68
N ASP A 25 1.48 7.50 -9.05
CA ASP A 25 1.21 8.92 -8.87
C ASP A 25 1.09 9.36 -7.40
N LEU A 26 1.32 8.45 -6.45
CA LEU A 26 1.35 8.82 -5.03
C LEU A 26 2.48 9.80 -4.74
N SER A 27 2.13 11.05 -4.41
CA SER A 27 3.08 12.09 -4.04
C SER A 27 3.67 11.90 -2.64
N THR A 28 4.73 12.67 -2.32
CA THR A 28 5.33 12.66 -0.98
C THR A 28 4.37 13.25 0.07
N GLU A 29 3.62 14.27 -0.31
CA GLU A 29 2.63 14.99 0.49
C GLU A 29 1.43 14.09 0.77
N GLN A 30 0.92 13.40 -0.25
CA GLN A 30 -0.13 12.38 -0.12
C GLN A 30 0.31 11.24 0.81
N TRP A 31 1.56 10.78 0.69
CA TRP A 31 2.12 9.79 1.60
C TRP A 31 2.19 10.29 3.06
N ALA A 32 2.62 11.54 3.27
CA ALA A 32 2.62 12.14 4.60
C ALA A 32 1.21 12.24 5.19
N ALA A 33 0.23 12.64 4.39
CA ALA A 33 -1.17 12.73 4.79
C ALA A 33 -1.76 11.36 5.13
N LEU A 34 -1.45 10.30 4.36
CA LEU A 34 -1.84 8.92 4.68
C LEU A 34 -1.27 8.48 6.04
N ARG A 35 0.03 8.69 6.28
CA ARG A 35 0.64 8.34 7.58
C ARG A 35 -0.05 9.07 8.74
N SER A 36 -0.32 10.36 8.58
CA SER A 36 -1.00 11.15 9.60
C SER A 36 -2.44 10.67 9.85
N SER A 37 -3.19 10.36 8.78
CA SER A 37 -4.60 9.97 8.88
C SER A 37 -4.81 8.60 9.50
N TRP A 38 -3.85 7.68 9.29
CA TRP A 38 -3.84 6.36 9.91
C TRP A 38 -3.28 6.38 11.34
N GLY A 39 -2.35 7.29 11.66
CA GLY A 39 -1.74 7.39 12.99
C GLY A 39 -0.83 6.22 13.38
N GLY A 40 -0.50 5.32 12.44
CA GLY A 40 0.28 4.12 12.70
C GLY A 40 0.19 3.11 11.57
N CYS A 41 0.58 1.86 11.84
CA CYS A 41 0.35 0.76 10.92
C CYS A 41 -1.15 0.54 10.72
N ALA A 42 -1.62 0.63 9.48
CA ALA A 42 -3.01 0.45 9.09
C ALA A 42 -3.61 -0.92 9.43
N TYR A 43 -2.75 -1.89 9.76
CA TYR A 43 -3.15 -3.27 10.03
C TYR A 43 -3.11 -3.62 11.51
N CYS A 44 -1.94 -3.52 12.15
CA CYS A 44 -1.77 -3.91 13.55
C CYS A 44 -1.82 -2.74 14.53
N GLY A 45 -2.00 -1.50 14.05
CA GLY A 45 -2.06 -0.30 14.90
C GLY A 45 -0.73 0.14 15.52
N ALA A 46 0.39 -0.55 15.23
CA ALA A 46 1.69 -0.20 15.80
C ALA A 46 2.09 1.24 15.44
N GLN A 47 2.43 2.01 16.47
CA GLN A 47 2.92 3.39 16.41
C GLN A 47 4.44 3.42 16.61
N ASP A 48 5.07 4.56 16.36
CA ASP A 48 6.51 4.79 16.57
C ASP A 48 7.45 3.79 15.88
N VAL A 49 6.98 3.16 14.81
CA VAL A 49 7.76 2.25 13.96
C VAL A 49 7.89 2.79 12.55
N PRO A 50 8.98 2.48 11.82
CA PRO A 50 9.09 2.83 10.42
C PRO A 50 7.94 2.23 9.60
N LEU A 51 7.20 3.09 8.90
CA LEU A 51 6.08 2.71 8.04
C LEU A 51 6.52 2.64 6.58
N GLN A 52 6.07 1.60 5.90
CA GLN A 52 6.29 1.34 4.48
C GLN A 52 4.98 1.57 3.72
N ARG A 53 5.09 1.87 2.43
CA ARG A 53 3.95 1.93 1.51
C ARG A 53 3.55 0.51 1.12
N ASP A 54 2.47 -0.01 1.68
CA ASP A 54 1.89 -1.28 1.24
C ASP A 54 0.71 -1.03 0.32
N CYS A 55 0.59 -1.85 -0.73
CA CYS A 55 -0.52 -1.77 -1.67
C CYS A 55 -1.66 -2.68 -1.19
N VAL A 56 -2.82 -2.10 -0.89
CA VAL A 56 -4.04 -2.83 -0.51
C VAL A 56 -4.38 -3.87 -1.57
N LEU A 57 -4.47 -3.48 -2.84
CA LEU A 57 -4.38 -4.39 -3.99
C LEU A 57 -2.92 -4.54 -4.41
N ALA A 58 -2.37 -5.76 -4.33
CA ALA A 58 -0.97 -6.00 -4.68
C ALA A 58 -0.66 -5.67 -6.16
N ILE A 59 0.55 -5.15 -6.44
CA ILE A 59 1.02 -4.88 -7.83
C ILE A 59 0.94 -6.11 -8.73
N SER A 60 1.15 -7.31 -8.18
CA SER A 60 1.03 -8.55 -8.96
C SER A 60 -0.38 -8.85 -9.46
N ARG A 61 -1.37 -8.12 -8.95
CA ARG A 61 -2.81 -8.19 -9.24
C ARG A 61 -3.35 -6.88 -9.84
N GLY A 62 -2.47 -5.99 -10.30
CA GLY A 62 -2.84 -4.74 -10.98
C GLY A 62 -2.92 -3.50 -10.09
N GLY A 63 -2.59 -3.60 -8.80
CA GLY A 63 -2.54 -2.42 -7.94
C GLY A 63 -1.36 -1.49 -8.24
N ARG A 64 -1.51 -0.22 -7.87
CA ARG A 64 -0.59 0.88 -8.18
C ARG A 64 -0.19 1.64 -6.91
N TYR A 65 0.78 2.54 -7.04
CA TYR A 65 1.11 3.46 -5.94
C TYR A 65 0.28 4.72 -6.17
N THR A 66 -0.95 4.68 -5.66
CA THR A 66 -1.94 5.75 -5.76
C THR A 66 -2.45 6.06 -4.35
N LEU A 67 -3.05 7.24 -4.16
CA LEU A 67 -3.65 7.64 -2.89
C LEU A 67 -4.64 6.59 -2.36
N ASP A 68 -5.47 6.02 -3.23
CA ASP A 68 -6.53 5.07 -2.86
C ASP A 68 -6.07 3.63 -2.62
N ASN A 69 -4.84 3.29 -3.00
CA ASN A 69 -4.36 1.90 -2.93
C ASN A 69 -3.27 1.71 -1.88
N ILE A 70 -2.73 2.78 -1.29
CA ILE A 70 -1.59 2.70 -0.38
C ILE A 70 -2.03 2.86 1.07
N ALA A 71 -1.67 1.88 1.88
CA ALA A 71 -1.82 1.91 3.33
C ALA A 71 -0.43 1.91 4.00
N PRO A 72 -0.21 2.72 5.05
CA PRO A 72 1.01 2.64 5.85
C PRO A 72 1.09 1.32 6.61
N ALA A 73 2.19 0.59 6.47
CA ALA A 73 2.36 -0.71 7.11
C ALA A 73 3.72 -0.84 7.79
N CYS A 74 3.76 -1.41 8.99
CA CYS A 74 5.03 -1.80 9.61
C CYS A 74 5.71 -2.94 8.80
N ALA A 75 7.02 -3.11 8.98
CA ALA A 75 7.79 -4.12 8.25
C ALA A 75 7.23 -5.54 8.41
N SER A 76 6.78 -5.92 9.62
CA SER A 76 6.21 -7.24 9.91
C SER A 76 4.89 -7.48 9.14
N CYS A 77 3.98 -6.52 9.18
CA CYS A 77 2.70 -6.64 8.48
C CYS A 77 2.89 -6.66 6.96
N ASN A 78 3.70 -5.74 6.41
CA ASN A 78 3.96 -5.68 4.98
C ASN A 78 4.60 -6.98 4.45
N ALA A 79 5.59 -7.51 5.18
CA ALA A 79 6.22 -8.78 4.83
C ALA A 79 5.24 -9.98 4.92
N SER A 80 4.39 -10.00 5.95
CA SER A 80 3.39 -11.06 6.15
C SER A 80 2.28 -11.02 5.09
N LYS A 81 1.81 -9.83 4.70
CA LYS A 81 0.80 -9.69 3.65
C LYS A 81 1.36 -10.07 2.29
N TYR A 82 2.55 -9.58 1.99
CA TYR A 82 3.24 -9.82 0.73
C TYR A 82 2.34 -9.47 -0.47
N ASN A 83 1.96 -10.47 -1.28
CA ASN A 83 1.08 -10.30 -2.43
C ASN A 83 -0.33 -10.83 -2.20
N SER A 84 -0.69 -11.18 -0.96
CA SER A 84 -2.04 -11.63 -0.60
C SER A 84 -3.06 -10.55 -0.88
N GLU A 85 -4.28 -10.97 -1.20
CA GLU A 85 -5.43 -10.07 -1.14
C GLU A 85 -5.64 -9.67 0.33
N VAL A 86 -5.96 -8.40 0.55
CA VAL A 86 -5.92 -7.77 1.88
C VAL A 86 -6.95 -8.40 2.83
N THR A 87 -8.18 -8.61 2.41
CA THR A 87 -9.27 -9.09 3.27
C THR A 87 -9.04 -10.54 3.69
N LEU A 88 -8.62 -11.41 2.78
CA LEU A 88 -8.20 -12.79 3.08
C LEU A 88 -6.98 -12.82 4.02
N TRP A 89 -6.04 -11.88 3.87
CA TRP A 89 -4.91 -11.79 4.79
C TRP A 89 -5.31 -11.27 6.18
N LEU A 90 -6.17 -10.25 6.27
CA LEU A 90 -6.70 -9.72 7.53
C LEU A 90 -7.43 -10.82 8.31
N ARG A 91 -8.34 -11.55 7.65
CA ARG A 91 -9.05 -12.70 8.23
C ARG A 91 -8.09 -13.76 8.76
N ARG A 92 -7.06 -14.12 7.99
CA ARG A 92 -6.03 -15.09 8.43
C ARG A 92 -5.20 -14.60 9.61
N LYS A 93 -4.96 -13.29 9.71
CA LYS A 93 -4.24 -12.66 10.82
C LYS A 93 -5.10 -12.47 12.07
N GLY A 94 -6.42 -12.64 11.97
CA GLY A 94 -7.36 -12.30 13.03
C GLY A 94 -7.49 -10.79 13.25
N TYR A 95 -7.18 -9.98 12.23
CA TYR A 95 -7.38 -8.53 12.27
C TYR A 95 -8.81 -8.18 11.83
N ASP A 96 -9.33 -7.08 12.36
CA ASP A 96 -10.68 -6.61 12.07
C ASP A 96 -10.77 -6.04 10.65
N GLU A 97 -11.25 -6.88 9.73
CA GLU A 97 -11.46 -6.53 8.33
C GLU A 97 -12.46 -5.40 8.15
N LYS A 98 -13.57 -5.40 8.90
CA LYS A 98 -14.64 -4.41 8.74
C LYS A 98 -14.12 -3.03 9.10
N SER A 99 -13.47 -2.92 10.25
CA SER A 99 -12.88 -1.65 10.72
C SER A 99 -11.81 -1.15 9.76
N PHE A 100 -10.96 -2.05 9.21
CA PHE A 100 -9.99 -1.66 8.19
C PHE A 100 -10.65 -1.09 6.93
N LEU A 101 -11.66 -1.77 6.38
CA LEU A 101 -12.32 -1.36 5.14
C LEU A 101 -13.06 -0.03 5.29
N LEU A 102 -13.76 0.16 6.41
CA LEU A 102 -14.44 1.43 6.71
C LEU A 102 -13.44 2.57 6.83
N ARG A 103 -12.39 2.39 7.65
CA ARG A 103 -11.38 3.44 7.84
C ARG A 103 -10.63 3.77 6.56
N HIS A 104 -10.31 2.76 5.75
CA HIS A 104 -9.69 2.95 4.45
C HIS A 104 -10.56 3.78 3.50
N ALA A 105 -11.88 3.52 3.48
CA ALA A 105 -12.82 4.28 2.67
C ALA A 105 -12.95 5.75 3.15
N GLU A 106 -13.10 5.96 4.45
CA GLU A 106 -13.16 7.30 5.06
C GLU A 106 -11.92 8.14 4.73
N ILE A 107 -10.72 7.62 5.03
CA ILE A 107 -9.47 8.32 4.72
C ILE A 107 -9.35 8.61 3.23
N GLY A 108 -9.74 7.66 2.37
CA GLY A 108 -9.73 7.86 0.92
C GLY A 108 -10.63 9.01 0.48
N ILE A 109 -11.85 9.11 1.04
CA ILE A 109 -12.77 10.21 0.77
C ILE A 109 -12.16 11.55 1.20
N ASP A 110 -11.70 11.63 2.44
CA ASP A 110 -11.15 12.85 3.03
C ASP A 110 -9.93 13.37 2.25
N LEU A 111 -9.00 12.46 1.93
CA LEU A 111 -7.78 12.85 1.23
C LEU A 111 -8.02 13.17 -0.24
N ARG A 112 -8.93 12.48 -0.93
CA ARG A 112 -9.31 12.86 -2.30
C ARG A 112 -9.87 14.27 -2.34
N ALA A 113 -10.81 14.61 -1.45
CA ALA A 113 -11.37 15.96 -1.37
C ALA A 113 -10.28 17.01 -1.13
N ARG A 114 -9.41 16.77 -0.14
CA ARG A 114 -8.29 17.65 0.19
C ARG A 114 -7.35 17.91 -0.99
N PHE A 115 -6.95 16.86 -1.72
CA PHE A 115 -5.97 16.98 -2.80
C PHE A 115 -6.59 17.40 -4.13
N SER A 116 -7.89 17.19 -4.36
CA SER A 116 -8.58 17.73 -5.52
C SER A 116 -8.79 19.25 -5.43
N GLU A 117 -9.04 19.78 -4.24
CA GLU A 117 -9.16 21.24 -4.04
C GLU A 117 -7.82 21.97 -4.23
N ALA A 118 -6.71 21.32 -3.88
CA ALA A 118 -5.37 21.86 -4.04
C ALA A 118 -4.90 21.94 -5.50
N GLU A 119 -5.49 21.17 -6.41
CA GLU A 119 -5.19 21.20 -7.86
C GLU A 119 -5.99 22.27 -8.62
N LEU A 120 -6.98 22.89 -7.95
CA LEU A 120 -7.86 23.92 -8.53
C LEU A 120 -7.48 25.36 -8.12
N LEU A 121 -6.41 25.53 -7.34
CA LEU A 121 -5.85 26.82 -6.89
C LEU A 121 -4.47 27.04 -7.51
#